data_AF-A0A4Q6CAY6-F1
#
_entry.id   AF-A0A4Q6CAY6-F1
#
_cell.length_a   1.000
_cell.length_b   1.000
_cell.length_c   1.000
_cell.angle_alpha   90.00
_cell.angle_beta   90.00
_cell.angle_gamma   90.00
#
_symmetry.space_group_name_H-M   'P 1'
#
loop_
_entity.id
_entity.type
_entity.pdbx_description
1 polymer ?
#
loop_
_entity_poly.entity_id
_entity_poly.type
_entity_poly.pdbx_seq_one_letter_code
_entity_poly.pdbx_strand_id
1 'polypeptide(L)'
;HLKNDLFSAFRDEIQAQILKPLQDAIVEDDMSGSLVMGPNLPGGGVKLHKFEIKPFKTTASSVVKLLARPERVALTILDKLGVRFVTKSLFDSFSTIKILREQNMMSFAHVIPDQSNNTLYPINLFMEVMEDLQKQAEFGLEISNDEIREKLNQRLEEQASRAKFLEKGNEFSGPEYRFLKFINRKLITVNIGEGENKRAFRFFYPFEVQIMDQETYNRNLAGPMAHDEYKNRQRKKARERVMGDHLL
;
A
#
# COMPACT_ATOMS: atom_id res chain seq x y z
N HIS A 1 16.97 9.49 20.09
CA HIS A 1 16.53 9.18 18.71
C HIS A 1 15.00 9.18 18.51
N LEU A 2 14.16 8.63 19.40
CA LEU A 2 12.69 8.66 19.23
C LEU A 2 11.97 9.95 19.65
N LYS A 3 12.64 10.85 20.40
CA LYS A 3 12.07 12.12 20.89
C LYS A 3 12.07 13.27 19.87
N ASN A 4 12.85 13.16 18.79
CA ASN A 4 12.96 14.17 17.73
C ASN A 4 12.52 13.59 16.37
N ASP A 5 11.29 13.09 16.30
CA ASP A 5 10.73 12.58 15.05
C ASP A 5 10.00 13.69 14.30
N LEU A 6 10.33 13.87 13.01
CA LEU A 6 9.65 14.81 12.11
C LEU A 6 8.13 14.60 12.12
N PHE A 7 7.68 13.35 12.29
CA PHE A 7 6.26 13.05 12.38
C PHE A 7 5.59 13.66 13.63
N SER A 8 6.29 13.69 14.76
CA SER A 8 5.75 14.28 15.99
C SER A 8 5.71 15.80 15.93
N ALA A 9 6.66 16.42 15.21
CA ALA A 9 6.76 17.87 15.10
C ALA A 9 5.81 18.48 14.05
N PHE A 10 5.53 17.75 12.96
CA PHE A 10 4.79 18.27 11.79
C PHE A 10 3.63 17.36 11.36
N ARG A 11 2.96 16.73 12.34
CA ARG A 11 1.94 15.71 12.09
C ARG A 11 0.86 16.22 11.13
N ASP A 12 0.31 17.39 11.42
CA ASP A 12 -0.87 17.90 10.73
C ASP A 12 -0.53 18.28 9.28
N GLU A 13 0.63 18.89 9.05
CA GLU A 13 1.11 19.24 7.71
C GLU A 13 1.45 18.00 6.87
N ILE A 14 2.06 16.99 7.49
CA ILE A 14 2.33 15.70 6.84
C ILE A 14 1.01 15.04 6.44
N GLN A 15 0.04 14.98 7.35
CA GLN A 15 -1.27 14.40 7.09
C GLN A 15 -2.01 15.17 6.00
N ALA A 16 -2.08 16.49 6.08
CA ALA A 16 -2.76 17.31 5.09
C ALA A 16 -2.16 17.11 3.70
N GLN A 17 -0.83 17.13 3.56
CA GLN A 17 -0.18 17.01 2.25
C GLN A 17 -0.25 15.60 1.65
N ILE A 18 -0.35 14.55 2.46
CA ILE A 18 -0.43 13.17 1.99
C ILE A 18 -1.89 12.72 1.82
N LEU A 19 -2.73 12.90 2.84
CA LEU A 19 -4.08 12.36 2.89
C LEU A 19 -5.07 13.19 2.09
N LYS A 20 -5.01 14.53 2.17
CA LYS A 20 -6.01 15.38 1.51
C LYS A 20 -6.12 15.11 0.01
N PRO A 21 -5.02 15.03 -0.77
CA PRO A 21 -5.15 14.70 -2.20
C PRO A 21 -5.79 13.33 -2.46
N LEU A 22 -5.51 12.33 -1.61
CA LEU A 22 -6.11 10.99 -1.73
C LEU A 22 -7.61 11.03 -1.42
N GLN A 23 -8.00 11.77 -0.39
CA GLN A 23 -9.39 11.93 0.02
C GLN A 23 -10.19 12.75 -1.00
N ASP A 24 -9.65 13.87 -1.49
CA ASP A 24 -10.29 14.75 -2.47
C ASP A 24 -10.55 14.01 -3.80
N ALA A 25 -9.78 12.96 -4.09
CA ALA A 25 -9.98 12.12 -5.28
C ALA A 25 -11.00 11.00 -5.09
N ILE A 26 -11.55 10.82 -3.89
CA ILE A 26 -12.57 9.81 -3.60
C ILE A 26 -13.89 10.54 -3.32
N VAL A 27 -14.91 10.20 -4.10
CA VAL A 27 -16.26 10.74 -3.98
C VAL A 27 -17.21 9.62 -3.61
N GLU A 28 -18.19 9.89 -2.77
CA GLU A 28 -19.29 8.97 -2.49
C GLU A 28 -20.38 9.18 -3.54
N ASP A 29 -20.80 8.10 -4.20
CA ASP A 29 -21.91 8.13 -5.16
C ASP A 29 -23.25 8.17 -4.40
N ASP A 30 -23.94 9.31 -4.48
CA ASP A 30 -25.20 9.59 -3.77
C ASP A 30 -26.31 8.56 -4.04
N MET A 31 -26.27 7.86 -5.18
CA MET A 31 -27.31 6.88 -5.53
C MET A 31 -27.00 5.47 -5.02
N SER A 32 -25.73 5.10 -4.95
CA SER A 32 -25.31 3.73 -4.63
C SER A 32 -24.61 3.59 -3.27
N GLY A 33 -24.29 4.71 -2.61
CA GLY A 33 -23.46 4.75 -1.40
C GLY A 33 -22.05 4.17 -1.61
N SER A 34 -21.63 4.00 -2.88
CA SER A 34 -20.34 3.42 -3.22
C SER A 34 -19.27 4.50 -3.33
N LEU A 35 -18.09 4.23 -2.78
CA LEU A 35 -16.94 5.11 -2.95
C LEU A 35 -16.39 4.94 -4.37
N VAL A 36 -16.10 6.06 -5.04
CA VAL A 36 -15.52 6.09 -6.39
C VAL A 36 -14.26 6.95 -6.37
N MET A 37 -13.13 6.38 -6.79
CA MET A 37 -11.88 7.10 -6.93
C MET A 37 -11.72 7.64 -8.35
N GLY A 38 -11.39 8.92 -8.49
CA GLY A 38 -11.16 9.59 -9.78
C GLY A 38 -12.38 9.59 -10.71
N PRO A 39 -13.59 9.94 -10.25
CA PRO A 39 -14.81 9.88 -11.09
C PRO A 39 -14.73 10.76 -12.35
N ASN A 40 -13.94 11.84 -12.30
CA ASN A 40 -13.79 12.82 -13.39
C ASN A 40 -12.70 12.46 -14.41
N LEU A 41 -12.11 11.26 -14.33
CA LEU A 41 -11.00 10.88 -15.20
C LEU A 41 -11.47 10.38 -16.58
N PRO A 42 -10.71 10.68 -17.65
CA PRO A 42 -10.96 10.10 -18.98
C PRO A 42 -10.79 8.58 -18.92
N GLY A 43 -11.90 7.83 -18.93
CA GLY A 43 -11.92 6.38 -18.73
C GLY A 43 -12.74 5.92 -17.52
N GLY A 44 -13.30 6.85 -16.75
CA GLY A 44 -14.14 6.59 -15.59
C GLY A 44 -13.34 6.34 -14.31
N GLY A 45 -14.00 6.58 -13.17
CA GLY A 45 -13.42 6.30 -11.86
C GLY A 45 -13.45 4.81 -11.50
N VAL A 46 -12.68 4.44 -10.48
CA VAL A 46 -12.64 3.08 -9.94
C VAL A 46 -13.54 2.98 -8.71
N LYS A 47 -14.44 2.00 -8.70
CA LYS A 47 -15.28 1.72 -7.53
C LYS A 47 -14.44 1.08 -6.42
N LEU A 48 -14.49 1.69 -5.25
CA LEU A 48 -13.90 1.19 -4.02
C LEU A 48 -15.00 0.57 -3.16
N HIS A 49 -14.71 -0.59 -2.58
CA HIS A 49 -15.49 -1.10 -1.47
C HIS A 49 -15.24 -0.30 -0.18
N LYS A 50 -13.98 0.10 0.05
CA LYS A 50 -13.58 0.84 1.25
C LYS A 50 -12.28 1.63 1.02
N PHE A 51 -12.15 2.76 1.69
CA PHE A 51 -10.89 3.47 1.88
C PHE A 51 -10.64 3.65 3.38
N GLU A 52 -9.44 3.33 3.84
CA GLU A 52 -9.07 3.42 5.26
C GLU A 52 -7.75 4.17 5.45
N ILE A 53 -7.74 5.11 6.40
CA ILE A 53 -6.48 5.62 6.95
C ILE A 53 -6.08 4.67 8.08
N LYS A 54 -4.90 4.05 7.96
CA LYS A 54 -4.42 3.08 8.94
C LYS A 54 -4.07 3.80 10.24
N PRO A 55 -4.42 3.23 11.41
CA PRO A 55 -4.08 3.84 12.69
C PRO A 55 -2.56 3.97 12.83
N PHE A 56 -2.11 5.05 13.48
CA PHE A 56 -0.70 5.29 13.71
C PHE A 56 -0.06 4.14 14.47
N LYS A 57 1.12 3.73 14.01
CA LYS A 57 1.91 2.75 14.74
C LYS A 57 2.47 3.41 15.98
N THR A 58 2.05 2.91 17.14
CA THR A 58 2.59 3.36 18.43
C THR A 58 4.08 3.05 18.54
N THR A 59 4.79 3.81 19.38
CA THR A 59 6.21 3.56 19.69
C THR A 59 6.45 2.12 20.12
N ALA A 60 5.55 1.54 20.92
CA ALA A 60 5.62 0.13 21.33
C ALA A 60 5.55 -0.86 20.15
N SER A 61 4.62 -0.66 19.21
CA SER A 61 4.51 -1.51 18.00
C SER A 61 5.73 -1.38 17.09
N SER A 62 6.36 -0.22 17.10
CA SER A 62 7.57 0.08 16.34
C SER A 62 8.81 -0.59 16.96
N VAL A 63 8.92 -0.56 18.29
CA VAL A 63 9.96 -1.28 19.04
C VAL A 63 9.84 -2.78 18.81
N VAL A 64 8.64 -3.36 18.89
CA VAL A 64 8.42 -4.79 18.60
C VAL A 64 8.88 -5.15 17.19
N LYS A 65 8.62 -4.31 16.18
CA LYS A 65 9.09 -4.53 14.81
C LYS A 65 10.61 -4.47 14.66
N LEU A 66 11.26 -3.52 15.34
CA LEU A 66 12.73 -3.41 15.34
C LEU A 66 13.38 -4.61 16.01
N LEU A 67 12.83 -5.04 17.15
CA LEU A 67 13.30 -6.23 17.87
C LEU A 67 13.10 -7.51 17.05
N ALA A 68 12.01 -7.63 16.30
CA ALA A 68 11.74 -8.80 15.48
C ALA A 68 12.54 -8.87 14.16
N ARG A 69 13.14 -7.76 13.70
CA ARG A 69 13.88 -7.64 12.42
C ARG A 69 15.16 -6.79 12.57
N PRO A 70 16.26 -7.38 13.08
CA PRO A 70 17.47 -6.67 13.49
C PRO A 70 18.23 -5.99 12.35
N GLU A 71 18.02 -6.38 11.09
CA GLU A 71 18.59 -5.68 9.93
C GLU A 71 17.99 -4.27 9.70
N ARG A 72 16.91 -3.88 10.40
CA ARG A 72 16.24 -2.56 10.25
C ARG A 72 16.72 -1.48 11.24
N VAL A 73 17.92 -1.62 11.81
CA VAL A 73 18.37 -0.84 12.98
C VAL A 73 18.78 0.63 12.70
N ALA A 74 18.85 1.09 11.44
CA ALA A 74 19.28 2.48 11.16
C ALA A 74 18.23 3.41 10.52
N LEU A 75 17.02 2.95 10.19
CA LEU A 75 16.09 3.74 9.37
C LEU A 75 14.71 3.84 10.01
N THR A 76 14.25 5.09 10.08
CA THR A 76 12.91 5.61 10.38
C THR A 76 11.82 4.57 10.16
N ILE A 77 10.87 4.44 11.10
CA ILE A 77 9.67 3.62 10.91
C ILE A 77 8.91 4.17 9.68
N LEU A 78 9.13 3.56 8.52
CA LEU A 78 8.69 4.05 7.21
C LEU A 78 7.17 3.97 7.01
N ASP A 79 6.46 3.42 7.99
CA ASP A 79 5.06 3.01 7.87
C ASP A 79 4.17 3.56 9.00
N LYS A 80 4.55 4.71 9.59
CA LYS A 80 3.75 5.41 10.61
C LYS A 80 2.44 5.94 10.05
N LEU A 81 2.48 6.47 8.82
CA LEU A 81 1.30 6.86 8.07
C LEU A 81 1.05 5.84 6.96
N GLY A 82 -0.19 5.40 6.81
CA GLY A 82 -0.55 4.50 5.73
C GLY A 82 -2.02 4.57 5.38
N VAL A 83 -2.31 4.25 4.13
CA VAL A 83 -3.66 4.19 3.58
C VAL A 83 -3.92 2.80 3.02
N ARG A 84 -5.18 2.38 3.04
CA ARG A 84 -5.64 1.14 2.43
C ARG A 84 -6.79 1.43 1.47
N PHE A 85 -6.65 0.93 0.26
CA PHE A 85 -7.71 0.86 -0.74
C PHE A 85 -8.23 -0.57 -0.78
N VAL A 86 -9.55 -0.73 -0.64
CA VAL A 86 -10.24 -2.00 -0.87
C VAL A 86 -11.09 -1.83 -2.12
N THR A 87 -10.69 -2.49 -3.20
CA THR A 87 -11.33 -2.36 -4.51
C THR A 87 -12.42 -3.42 -4.70
N LYS A 88 -13.36 -3.20 -5.64
CA LYS A 88 -14.42 -4.19 -5.90
C LYS A 88 -13.91 -5.46 -6.56
N SER A 89 -12.95 -5.32 -7.48
CA SER A 89 -12.28 -6.44 -8.14
C SER A 89 -10.76 -6.34 -8.04
N LEU A 90 -10.09 -7.43 -8.42
CA LEU A 90 -8.64 -7.47 -8.60
C LEU A 90 -8.18 -6.46 -9.66
N PHE A 91 -8.86 -6.37 -10.80
CA PHE A 91 -8.50 -5.43 -11.87
C PHE A 91 -8.55 -3.97 -11.40
N ASP A 92 -9.56 -3.63 -10.60
CA ASP A 92 -9.71 -2.31 -9.99
C ASP A 92 -8.52 -1.95 -9.09
N SER A 93 -7.81 -2.93 -8.51
CA SER A 93 -6.57 -2.67 -7.77
C SER A 93 -5.47 -2.09 -8.66
N PHE A 94 -5.33 -2.56 -9.90
CA PHE A 94 -4.36 -2.01 -10.85
C PHE A 94 -4.79 -0.64 -11.36
N SER A 95 -6.08 -0.47 -11.67
CA SER A 95 -6.64 0.82 -12.06
C SER A 95 -6.47 1.87 -10.96
N THR A 96 -6.58 1.49 -9.68
CA THR A 96 -6.28 2.37 -8.54
C THR A 96 -4.83 2.86 -8.58
N ILE A 97 -3.85 1.99 -8.87
CA ILE A 97 -2.43 2.39 -9.00
C ILE A 97 -2.25 3.36 -10.18
N LYS A 98 -2.90 3.08 -11.31
CA LYS A 98 -2.89 3.96 -12.48
C LYS A 98 -3.38 5.36 -12.11
N ILE A 99 -4.53 5.46 -11.43
CA ILE A 99 -5.11 6.73 -10.96
C ILE A 99 -4.16 7.46 -9.99
N LEU A 100 -3.61 6.76 -9.00
CA LEU A 100 -2.67 7.36 -8.03
C LEU A 100 -1.46 7.99 -8.75
N ARG A 101 -0.99 7.36 -9.82
CA ARG A 101 0.13 7.85 -10.65
C ARG A 101 -0.31 9.03 -11.53
N GLU A 102 -1.42 8.91 -12.25
CA GLU A 102 -1.91 9.93 -13.19
C GLU A 102 -2.30 11.22 -12.47
N GLN A 103 -2.81 11.12 -11.25
CA GLN A 103 -3.17 12.27 -10.41
C GLN A 103 -2.03 12.77 -9.52
N ASN A 104 -0.78 12.33 -9.76
CA ASN A 104 0.42 12.76 -9.02
C ASN A 104 0.35 12.54 -7.49
N MET A 105 -0.46 11.59 -7.04
CA MET A 105 -0.54 11.22 -5.61
C MET A 105 0.61 10.31 -5.21
N MET A 106 1.18 9.60 -6.18
CA MET A 106 2.41 8.83 -6.04
C MET A 106 3.32 9.02 -7.26
N SER A 107 4.61 8.76 -7.07
CA SER A 107 5.58 8.64 -8.15
C SER A 107 6.37 7.35 -8.03
N PHE A 108 6.59 6.65 -9.15
CA PHE A 108 7.42 5.44 -9.19
C PHE A 108 8.86 5.72 -8.72
N ALA A 109 9.41 6.89 -9.06
CA ALA A 109 10.75 7.31 -8.61
C ALA A 109 10.86 7.50 -7.08
N HIS A 110 9.71 7.62 -6.39
CA HIS A 110 9.63 7.78 -4.95
C HIS A 110 9.21 6.52 -4.21
N VAL A 111 8.98 5.41 -4.91
CA VAL A 111 8.82 4.09 -4.27
C VAL A 111 10.16 3.69 -3.66
N ILE A 112 10.17 3.31 -2.38
CA ILE A 112 11.39 2.88 -1.70
C ILE A 112 11.74 1.46 -2.17
N PRO A 113 12.96 1.24 -2.72
CA PRO A 113 13.42 -0.10 -3.09
C PRO A 113 13.30 -1.07 -1.91
N ASP A 114 12.99 -2.33 -2.22
CA ASP A 114 12.84 -3.37 -1.21
C ASP A 114 11.81 -3.09 -0.10
N GLN A 115 10.90 -2.12 -0.28
CA GLN A 115 9.75 -1.93 0.61
C GLN A 115 8.40 -2.24 -0.06
N SER A 116 8.44 -2.79 -1.27
CA SER A 116 7.26 -3.32 -1.96
C SER A 116 7.05 -4.81 -1.65
N ASN A 117 5.78 -5.22 -1.65
CA ASN A 117 5.33 -6.60 -1.54
C ASN A 117 4.06 -6.74 -2.41
N ASN A 118 4.05 -7.75 -3.27
CA ASN A 118 2.89 -8.06 -4.11
C ASN A 118 2.61 -9.56 -4.01
N THR A 119 1.65 -9.90 -3.16
CA THR A 119 1.03 -11.22 -3.11
C THR A 119 -0.28 -11.22 -3.90
N LEU A 120 -0.80 -10.07 -4.33
CA LEU A 120 -2.11 -9.92 -4.98
C LEU A 120 -2.17 -10.59 -6.37
N TYR A 121 -1.14 -10.39 -7.20
CA TYR A 121 -1.07 -10.98 -8.54
C TYR A 121 0.38 -11.27 -8.95
N PRO A 122 0.66 -12.39 -9.63
CA PRO A 122 2.01 -12.76 -10.02
C PRO A 122 2.59 -11.83 -11.08
N ILE A 123 3.75 -11.24 -10.79
CA ILE A 123 4.35 -10.17 -11.60
C ILE A 123 4.71 -10.68 -12.99
N ASN A 124 5.25 -11.89 -13.11
CA ASN A 124 5.62 -12.44 -14.40
C ASN A 124 4.41 -12.58 -15.33
N LEU A 125 3.27 -13.09 -14.83
CA LEU A 125 2.05 -13.22 -15.64
C LEU A 125 1.53 -11.85 -16.07
N PHE A 126 1.58 -10.88 -15.15
CA PHE A 126 1.13 -9.52 -15.43
C PHE A 126 1.94 -8.89 -16.56
N MET A 127 3.28 -8.97 -16.46
CA MET A 127 4.17 -8.40 -17.47
C MET A 127 3.91 -9.00 -18.85
N GLU A 128 3.74 -10.32 -18.95
CA GLU A 128 3.45 -10.97 -20.23
C GLU A 128 2.11 -10.51 -20.82
N VAL A 129 1.06 -10.36 -20.00
CA VAL A 129 -0.23 -9.83 -20.50
C VAL A 129 -0.07 -8.40 -20.98
N MET A 130 0.65 -7.55 -20.23
CA MET A 130 0.90 -6.18 -20.65
C MET A 130 1.73 -6.08 -21.93
N GLU A 131 2.73 -6.96 -22.11
CA GLU A 131 3.52 -7.05 -23.35
C GLU A 131 2.66 -7.47 -24.55
N ASP A 132 1.76 -8.46 -24.36
CA ASP A 132 0.84 -8.90 -25.41
C ASP A 132 -0.16 -7.79 -25.81
N LEU A 133 -0.67 -7.06 -24.82
CA LEU A 133 -1.56 -5.92 -25.02
C LEU A 133 -0.84 -4.74 -25.68
N GLN A 134 0.40 -4.45 -25.28
CA GLN A 134 1.18 -3.39 -25.89
C GLN A 134 1.40 -3.67 -27.39
N LYS A 135 1.74 -4.90 -27.76
CA LYS A 135 1.87 -5.30 -29.18
C LYS A 135 0.57 -5.08 -29.94
N GLN A 136 -0.58 -5.46 -29.37
CA GLN A 136 -1.89 -5.23 -29.99
C GLN A 136 -2.18 -3.75 -30.20
N ALA A 137 -1.87 -2.91 -29.21
CA ALA A 137 -2.02 -1.46 -29.31
C ALA A 137 -1.11 -0.85 -30.40
N GLU A 138 0.11 -1.35 -30.58
CA GLU A 138 1.03 -0.94 -31.65
C GLU A 138 0.47 -1.25 -33.06
N PHE A 139 -0.39 -2.27 -33.18
CA PHE A 139 -1.14 -2.56 -34.41
C PHE A 139 -2.44 -1.74 -34.57
N GLY A 140 -2.66 -0.74 -33.69
CA GLY A 140 -3.82 0.15 -33.75
C GLY A 140 -5.12 -0.44 -33.22
N LEU A 141 -5.06 -1.55 -32.47
CA LEU A 141 -6.22 -2.13 -31.81
C LEU A 141 -6.54 -1.35 -30.53
N GLU A 142 -7.76 -0.83 -30.43
CA GLU A 142 -8.26 -0.28 -29.18
C GLU A 142 -8.56 -1.41 -28.19
N ILE A 143 -7.91 -1.37 -27.04
CA ILE A 143 -8.07 -2.38 -25.99
C ILE A 143 -8.98 -1.80 -24.90
N SER A 144 -10.12 -2.44 -24.70
CA SER A 144 -11.05 -2.05 -23.64
C SER A 144 -10.60 -2.54 -22.26
N ASN A 145 -11.02 -1.86 -21.19
CA ASN A 145 -10.74 -2.29 -19.82
C ASN A 145 -11.27 -3.71 -19.51
N ASP A 146 -12.40 -4.09 -20.10
CA ASP A 146 -12.98 -5.43 -19.91
C ASP A 146 -12.13 -6.50 -20.61
N GLU A 147 -11.55 -6.19 -21.77
CA GLU A 147 -10.61 -7.10 -22.44
C GLU A 147 -9.33 -7.30 -21.62
N ILE A 148 -8.77 -6.24 -21.03
CA ILE A 148 -7.60 -6.35 -20.15
C ILE A 148 -7.93 -7.25 -18.95
N ARG A 149 -9.10 -7.04 -18.33
CA ARG A 149 -9.57 -7.84 -17.20
C ARG A 149 -9.66 -9.32 -17.59
N GLU A 150 -10.27 -9.63 -18.73
CA GLU A 150 -10.43 -10.99 -19.20
C GLU A 150 -9.08 -11.66 -19.46
N LYS A 151 -8.15 -11.00 -20.17
CA LYS A 151 -6.81 -11.55 -20.42
C LYS A 151 -6.03 -11.79 -19.12
N LEU A 152 -6.15 -10.92 -18.13
CA LEU A 152 -5.50 -11.10 -16.82
C LEU A 152 -6.08 -12.30 -16.05
N ASN A 153 -7.39 -12.48 -16.06
CA ASN A 153 -8.05 -13.63 -15.43
C ASN A 153 -7.65 -14.93 -16.13
N GLN A 154 -7.82 -14.98 -17.45
CA GLN A 154 -7.46 -16.14 -18.26
C GLN A 154 -5.99 -16.53 -18.06
N ARG A 155 -5.07 -15.56 -18.09
CA ARG A 155 -3.64 -15.84 -17.86
C ARG A 155 -3.38 -16.43 -16.48
N LEU A 156 -4.05 -15.93 -15.46
CA LEU A 156 -3.88 -16.44 -14.10
C LEU A 156 -4.39 -17.88 -13.97
N GLU A 157 -5.55 -18.18 -14.56
CA GLU A 157 -6.15 -19.52 -14.53
C GLU A 157 -5.29 -20.56 -15.29
N GLU A 158 -4.87 -20.24 -16.51
CA GLU A 158 -4.11 -21.16 -17.35
C GLU A 158 -2.68 -21.40 -16.85
N GLN A 159 -2.10 -20.42 -16.15
CA GLN A 159 -0.67 -20.37 -15.87
C GLN A 159 -0.33 -20.18 -14.39
N ALA A 160 -1.27 -20.50 -13.50
CA ALA A 160 -1.09 -20.42 -12.05
C ALA A 160 0.16 -21.18 -11.55
N SER A 161 0.53 -22.30 -12.20
CA SER A 161 1.67 -23.15 -11.81
C SER A 161 3.03 -22.44 -11.89
N ARG A 162 3.15 -21.40 -12.73
CA ARG A 162 4.38 -20.61 -12.90
C ARG A 162 4.26 -19.21 -12.28
N ALA A 163 3.28 -18.99 -11.42
CA ALA A 163 3.05 -17.72 -10.75
C ALA A 163 4.25 -17.32 -9.87
N LYS A 164 4.87 -16.17 -10.15
CA LYS A 164 5.94 -15.56 -9.36
C LYS A 164 5.44 -14.28 -8.72
N PHE A 165 5.15 -14.36 -7.43
CA PHE A 165 4.78 -13.23 -6.59
C PHE A 165 6.02 -12.52 -6.05
N LEU A 166 5.90 -11.22 -5.73
CA LEU A 166 6.95 -10.48 -5.04
C LEU A 166 6.72 -10.55 -3.55
N GLU A 167 6.83 -11.75 -3.01
CA GLU A 167 6.66 -11.99 -1.59
C GLU A 167 7.98 -11.76 -0.88
N LYS A 168 8.00 -10.82 0.07
CA LYS A 168 9.05 -10.84 1.08
C LYS A 168 8.68 -11.93 2.07
N GLY A 169 9.40 -13.06 2.02
CA GLY A 169 9.22 -14.21 2.90
C GLY A 169 8.78 -13.77 4.28
N ASN A 170 7.54 -14.08 4.63
CA ASN A 170 6.96 -13.71 5.91
C ASN A 170 6.54 -15.00 6.58
N GLU A 171 7.38 -15.51 7.48
CA GLU A 171 7.15 -16.73 8.28
C GLU A 171 5.82 -16.74 9.05
N PHE A 172 5.08 -15.62 9.04
CA PHE A 172 3.93 -15.35 9.89
C PHE A 172 2.64 -15.01 9.12
N SER A 173 2.68 -14.90 7.79
CA SER A 173 1.51 -14.65 6.93
C SER A 173 1.12 -15.96 6.24
N GLY A 174 -0.17 -16.32 6.29
CA GLY A 174 -0.68 -17.48 5.57
C GLY A 174 -0.67 -17.26 4.05
N PRO A 175 -0.64 -18.34 3.25
CA PRO A 175 -0.63 -18.29 1.78
C PRO A 175 -1.87 -17.61 1.17
N GLU A 176 -2.96 -17.51 1.94
CA GLU A 176 -4.21 -16.84 1.56
C GLU A 176 -4.15 -15.31 1.65
N TYR A 177 -3.10 -14.75 2.27
CA TYR A 177 -3.00 -13.31 2.54
C TYR A 177 -2.52 -12.53 1.31
N ARG A 178 -3.47 -12.14 0.45
CA ARG A 178 -3.23 -11.40 -0.80
C ARG A 178 -3.29 -9.89 -0.57
N PHE A 179 -2.34 -9.13 -1.11
CA PHE A 179 -2.33 -7.66 -1.10
C PHE A 179 -1.18 -7.13 -1.97
N LEU A 180 -1.33 -5.90 -2.42
CA LEU A 180 -0.24 -5.09 -2.97
C LEU A 180 0.10 -4.00 -1.96
N LYS A 181 1.38 -3.86 -1.63
CA LYS A 181 1.87 -2.83 -0.73
C LYS A 181 3.16 -2.25 -1.26
N PHE A 182 3.31 -0.95 -1.11
CA PHE A 182 4.58 -0.26 -1.29
C PHE A 182 4.68 0.93 -0.34
N ILE A 183 5.91 1.44 -0.17
CA ILE A 183 6.16 2.69 0.54
C ILE A 183 6.52 3.75 -0.49
N ASN A 184 5.77 4.86 -0.52
CA ASN A 184 6.07 6.01 -1.36
C ASN A 184 6.59 7.18 -0.51
N ARG A 185 7.44 8.03 -1.08
CA ARG A 185 7.92 9.25 -0.41
C ARG A 185 7.26 10.47 -1.02
N LYS A 186 6.72 11.35 -0.17
CA LYS A 186 6.21 12.66 -0.60
C LYS A 186 7.10 13.77 -0.07
N LEU A 187 7.39 14.76 -0.90
CA LEU A 187 8.05 15.98 -0.46
C LEU A 187 7.04 16.80 0.35
N ILE A 188 7.28 16.93 1.65
CA ILE A 188 6.47 17.72 2.57
C ILE A 188 7.12 19.09 2.72
N THR A 189 6.30 20.13 2.63
CA THR A 189 6.72 21.51 2.91
C THR A 189 6.01 22.01 4.15
N VAL A 190 6.77 22.44 5.15
CA VAL A 190 6.26 23.06 6.37
C VAL A 190 6.85 24.45 6.53
N ASN A 191 6.19 25.31 7.27
CA ASN A 191 6.72 26.63 7.61
C ASN A 191 7.28 26.59 9.03
N ILE A 192 8.50 27.06 9.21
CA ILE A 192 9.15 27.17 10.52
C ILE A 192 9.44 28.65 10.79
N GLY A 193 9.25 29.07 12.04
CA GLY A 193 9.40 30.46 12.46
C GLY A 193 8.10 31.26 12.33
N GLU A 194 8.13 32.49 12.85
CA GLU A 194 6.97 33.39 12.91
C GLU A 194 7.31 34.75 12.30
N GLY A 195 6.27 35.47 11.83
CA GLY A 195 6.42 36.79 11.22
C GLY A 195 7.38 36.79 10.03
N GLU A 196 8.31 37.75 10.01
CA GLU A 196 9.31 37.91 8.95
C GLU A 196 10.36 36.78 8.90
N ASN A 197 10.50 36.00 9.98
CA ASN A 197 11.44 34.87 10.03
C ASN A 197 10.85 33.55 9.51
N LYS A 198 9.63 33.57 8.97
CA LYS A 198 8.94 32.39 8.45
C LYS A 198 9.66 31.86 7.20
N ARG A 199 10.15 30.63 7.29
CA ARG A 199 10.87 29.96 6.18
C ARG A 199 10.26 28.59 5.87
N ALA A 200 10.28 28.24 4.59
CA ALA A 200 9.88 26.91 4.15
C ALA A 200 10.97 25.89 4.49
N PHE A 201 10.60 24.85 5.23
CA PHE A 201 11.41 23.66 5.47
C PHE A 201 10.81 22.50 4.72
N ARG A 202 11.64 21.78 3.95
CA ARG A 202 11.19 20.70 3.08
C ARG A 202 11.91 19.40 3.41
N PHE A 203 11.16 18.31 3.48
CA PHE A 203 11.71 16.98 3.72
C PHE A 203 10.87 15.91 3.05
N PHE A 204 11.47 14.78 2.69
CA PHE A 204 10.71 13.63 2.20
C PHE A 204 10.14 12.84 3.37
N TYR A 205 8.85 12.55 3.32
CA TYR A 205 8.17 11.72 4.30
C TYR A 205 7.62 10.44 3.66
N PRO A 206 7.91 9.25 4.23
CA PRO A 206 7.41 7.99 3.72
C PRO A 206 5.97 7.72 4.18
N PHE A 207 5.15 7.16 3.29
CA PHE A 207 3.82 6.64 3.64
C PHE A 207 3.55 5.31 2.95
N GLU A 208 2.81 4.45 3.63
CA GLU A 208 2.43 3.13 3.14
C GLU A 208 1.15 3.22 2.31
N VAL A 209 1.19 2.68 1.09
CA VAL A 209 -0.02 2.41 0.30
C VAL A 209 -0.25 0.90 0.29
N GLN A 210 -1.43 0.49 0.70
CA GLN A 210 -1.89 -0.90 0.63
C GLN A 210 -3.15 -0.98 -0.24
N ILE A 211 -3.21 -1.96 -1.13
CA ILE A 211 -4.32 -2.18 -2.05
C ILE A 211 -4.67 -3.68 -2.03
N MET A 212 -5.95 -4.00 -1.99
CA MET A 212 -6.49 -5.36 -2.10
C MET A 212 -7.91 -5.33 -2.64
N ASP A 213 -8.39 -6.42 -3.23
CA ASP A 213 -9.79 -6.55 -3.61
C ASP A 213 -10.70 -6.89 -2.41
N GLN A 214 -12.02 -6.78 -2.62
CA GLN A 214 -13.04 -7.01 -1.60
C GLN A 214 -13.07 -8.46 -1.11
N GLU A 215 -12.89 -9.44 -1.99
CA GLU A 215 -12.91 -10.86 -1.61
C GLU A 215 -11.73 -11.16 -0.66
N THR A 216 -10.55 -10.69 -1.04
CA THR A 216 -9.32 -10.75 -0.24
C THR A 216 -9.49 -10.03 1.10
N TYR A 217 -10.07 -8.83 1.10
CA TYR A 217 -10.34 -8.08 2.34
C TYR A 217 -11.29 -8.85 3.27
N ASN A 218 -12.38 -9.41 2.74
CA ASN A 218 -13.34 -10.19 3.51
C ASN A 218 -12.71 -11.46 4.07
N ARG A 219 -11.91 -12.18 3.26
CA ARG A 219 -11.13 -13.35 3.74
C ARG A 219 -10.13 -12.96 4.83
N ASN A 220 -9.50 -11.81 4.71
CA ASN A 220 -8.58 -11.29 5.74
C ASN A 220 -9.30 -10.92 7.05
N LEU A 221 -10.58 -10.55 7.00
CA LEU A 221 -11.41 -10.31 8.17
C LEU A 221 -11.97 -11.60 8.79
N ALA A 222 -12.40 -12.55 7.95
CA ALA A 222 -13.02 -13.81 8.36
C ALA A 222 -12.01 -14.90 8.73
N GLY A 223 -10.77 -14.81 8.25
CA GLY A 223 -9.70 -15.75 8.55
C GLY A 223 -9.40 -15.78 10.05
N PRO A 224 -9.04 -16.96 10.61
CA PRO A 224 -8.88 -17.14 12.04
C PRO A 224 -7.77 -16.21 12.54
N MET A 225 -8.14 -15.18 13.30
CA MET A 225 -7.24 -14.29 14.05
C MET A 225 -5.93 -13.90 13.33
N ALA A 226 -5.86 -13.82 12.00
CA ALA A 226 -4.56 -13.79 11.31
C ALA A 226 -3.75 -12.54 11.64
N HIS A 227 -4.41 -11.40 11.87
CA HIS A 227 -3.75 -10.16 12.25
C HIS A 227 -3.33 -10.12 13.74
N ASP A 228 -4.14 -10.67 14.63
CA ASP A 228 -3.85 -10.72 16.07
C ASP A 228 -2.86 -11.84 16.41
N GLU A 229 -3.00 -13.00 15.80
CA GLU A 229 -1.98 -14.04 15.78
C GLU A 229 -0.69 -13.56 15.14
N TYR A 230 -0.73 -12.80 14.04
CA TYR A 230 0.47 -12.18 13.47
C TYR A 230 1.16 -11.25 14.46
N LYS A 231 0.41 -10.37 15.14
CA LYS A 231 0.95 -9.53 16.21
C LYS A 231 1.46 -10.36 17.39
N ASN A 232 0.78 -11.44 17.75
CA ASN A 232 1.19 -12.34 18.83
C ASN A 232 2.46 -13.10 18.47
N ARG A 233 2.61 -13.58 17.22
CA ARG A 233 3.83 -14.20 16.70
C ARG A 233 4.99 -13.22 16.68
N GLN A 234 4.76 -11.95 16.29
CA GLN A 234 5.77 -10.89 16.39
C GLN A 234 6.17 -10.59 17.84
N ARG A 235 5.19 -10.51 18.75
CA ARG A 235 5.44 -10.34 20.19
C ARG A 235 6.21 -11.51 20.76
N LYS A 236 5.89 -12.75 20.36
CA LYS A 236 6.58 -13.96 20.79
C LYS A 236 8.04 -13.93 20.35
N LYS A 237 8.33 -13.69 19.06
CA LYS A 237 9.70 -13.58 18.54
C LYS A 237 10.49 -12.44 19.20
N ALA A 238 9.83 -11.30 19.46
CA ALA A 238 10.44 -10.20 20.20
C ALA A 238 10.73 -10.56 21.68
N ARG A 239 9.84 -11.31 22.34
CA ARG A 239 10.02 -11.80 23.72
C ARG A 239 11.15 -12.83 23.81
N GLU A 240 11.15 -13.85 22.95
CA GLU A 240 12.21 -14.87 22.86
C GLU A 240 13.58 -14.18 22.72
N ARG A 241 13.66 -13.13 21.91
CA ARG A 241 14.90 -12.34 21.74
C ARG A 241 15.30 -11.51 22.97
N VAL A 242 14.35 -10.85 23.64
CA VAL A 242 14.67 -9.98 24.80
C VAL A 242 14.97 -10.79 26.06
N MET A 243 14.31 -11.93 26.22
CA MET A 243 14.38 -12.74 27.45
C MET A 243 15.45 -13.85 27.37
N GLY A 244 15.87 -14.29 26.18
CA GLY A 244 16.76 -15.45 26.01
C GLY A 244 16.16 -16.75 26.55
N ASP A 245 16.85 -17.89 26.40
CA ASP A 245 16.40 -19.23 26.82
C ASP A 245 16.34 -19.44 28.36
N HIS A 246 16.01 -18.41 29.14
CA HIS A 246 15.96 -18.48 30.61
C HIS A 246 14.57 -18.78 31.20
N LEU A 247 13.69 -19.42 30.42
CA LEU A 247 12.43 -19.97 30.93
C LEU A 247 12.16 -21.36 30.32
N LEU A 248 13.07 -22.29 30.60
CA LEU A 248 12.80 -23.74 30.65
C LEU A 248 13.14 -24.24 32.05
#